data_AF-A0A231P169-F1
#
_entry.id   AF-A0A231P169-F1
#
_cell.length_a   1.000
_cell.length_b   1.000
_cell.length_c   1.000
_cell.angle_alpha   90.00
_cell.angle_beta   90.00
_cell.angle_gamma   90.00
#
_symmetry.space_group_name_H-M   'P 1'
#
loop_
_entity.id
_entity.type
_entity.pdbx_description
1 polymer ?
#
loop_
_entity_poly.entity_id
_entity_poly.type
_entity_poly.pdbx_seq_one_letter_code
_entity_poly.pdbx_strand_id
1 'polypeptide(L)'
;MIVKLIDFFRDRLAATIRVCLAMLVLLVLWDALLVDKGDAHTLVERIPGFWAGFGFLACVLIIIVSKWFGHLGIMTREDYYDD
;
A
#
# COMPACT_ATOMS: atom_id res chain seq x y z
N MET A 1 20.59 -13.27 -6.68
CA MET A 1 20.44 -12.44 -5.45
C MET A 1 19.00 -12.00 -5.23
N ILE A 2 18.30 -11.53 -6.25
CA ILE A 2 16.86 -11.17 -6.18
C ILE A 2 15.97 -12.36 -5.76
N VAL A 3 16.22 -13.56 -6.28
CA VAL A 3 15.44 -14.78 -5.92
C VAL A 3 15.46 -15.06 -4.41
N LYS A 4 16.64 -15.00 -3.78
CA LYS A 4 16.79 -15.17 -2.32
C LYS A 4 16.04 -14.10 -1.51
N LEU A 5 15.92 -12.88 -2.04
CA LEU A 5 15.16 -11.80 -1.40
C LEU A 5 13.66 -12.07 -1.48
N ILE A 6 13.18 -12.54 -2.63
CA ILE A 6 11.78 -12.93 -2.84
C ILE A 6 11.42 -14.11 -1.92
N ASP A 7 12.28 -15.13 -1.86
CA ASP A 7 12.08 -16.28 -0.99
C ASP A 7 12.04 -15.87 0.49
N PHE A 8 12.91 -14.96 0.92
CA PHE A 8 12.90 -14.41 2.28
C PHE A 8 11.56 -13.75 2.65
N PHE A 9 11.02 -12.90 1.75
CA PHE A 9 9.73 -12.25 1.98
C PHE A 9 8.57 -13.25 1.90
N ARG A 10 8.67 -14.29 1.06
CA ARG A 10 7.66 -15.34 0.92
C ARG A 10 7.61 -16.25 2.16
N ASP A 11 8.76 -16.66 2.68
CA ASP A 11 8.88 -17.49 3.89
C ASP A 11 8.36 -16.77 5.14
N ARG A 12 8.43 -15.43 5.15
CA ARG A 12 8.01 -14.59 6.28
C ARG A 12 6.78 -13.74 5.96
N LEU A 13 6.01 -14.10 4.94
CA LEU A 13 4.93 -13.28 4.39
C LEU A 13 3.92 -12.84 5.45
N ALA A 14 3.54 -13.74 6.36
CA ALA A 14 2.62 -13.41 7.44
C ALA A 14 3.19 -12.40 8.45
N ALA A 15 4.51 -12.40 8.68
CA ALA A 15 5.17 -11.42 9.53
C ALA A 15 5.32 -10.08 8.80
N THR A 16 5.71 -10.11 7.52
CA THR A 16 5.82 -8.91 6.68
C THR A 16 4.49 -8.17 6.59
N ILE A 17 3.38 -8.88 6.33
CA ILE A 17 2.04 -8.28 6.29
C ILE A 17 1.70 -7.64 7.64
N ARG A 18 1.96 -8.33 8.76
CA ARG A 18 1.72 -7.80 10.11
C ARG A 18 2.52 -6.53 10.37
N VAL A 19 3.77 -6.46 9.95
CA VAL A 19 4.62 -5.27 10.10
C VAL A 19 4.12 -4.11 9.23
N CYS A 20 3.75 -4.36 7.97
CA CYS A 20 3.16 -3.33 7.11
C CYS A 20 1.83 -2.80 7.67
N LEU A 21 0.98 -3.68 8.18
CA LEU A 21 -0.31 -3.30 8.79
C LEU A 21 -0.08 -2.52 10.09
N ALA A 22 0.87 -2.95 10.92
CA ALA A 22 1.27 -2.20 12.12
C ALA A 22 1.79 -0.80 11.77
N MET A 23 2.62 -0.66 10.73
CA MET A 23 3.08 0.66 10.25
C MET A 23 1.93 1.53 9.75
N LEU A 24 0.96 0.98 9.01
CA LEU A 24 -0.25 1.70 8.59
C LEU A 24 -1.06 2.21 9.78
N VAL A 25 -1.27 1.37 10.80
CA VAL A 25 -1.97 1.76 12.03
C VAL A 25 -1.21 2.87 12.76
N LEU A 26 0.11 2.78 12.83
CA LEU A 26 0.96 3.79 13.48
C LEU A 26 0.88 5.15 12.75
N LEU A 27 0.87 5.14 11.42
CA LEU A 27 0.63 6.34 10.60
C LEU A 27 -0.73 6.98 10.86
N VAL A 28 -1.79 6.16 10.95
CA VAL A 28 -3.14 6.65 11.29
C VAL A 28 -3.18 7.24 12.71
N LEU A 29 -2.55 6.57 13.68
CA LEU A 29 -2.47 7.06 15.05
C LEU A 29 -1.67 8.36 15.15
N TRP A 30 -0.59 8.49 14.38
CA TRP A 30 0.20 9.72 14.31
C TRP A 30 -0.64 10.88 13.78
N ASP A 31 -1.33 10.69 12.66
CA ASP A 31 -2.25 11.68 12.07
C ASP A 31 -3.41 12.03 13.01
N ALA A 32 -3.93 11.04 13.75
CA ALA A 32 -5.04 11.22 14.67
C ALA A 32 -4.66 11.97 15.96
N LEU A 33 -3.47 11.72 16.51
CA LEU A 33 -3.07 12.18 17.84
C LEU A 33 -2.19 13.44 17.83
N LEU A 34 -1.44 13.70 16.78
CA LEU A 34 -0.46 14.81 16.72
C LEU A 34 -0.91 15.99 15.86
N VAL A 35 -1.98 15.84 15.07
CA VAL A 35 -2.55 16.94 14.29
C VAL A 35 -3.57 17.68 15.14
N ASP A 36 -3.15 18.84 15.66
CA ASP A 36 -3.98 19.76 16.44
C ASP A 36 -5.14 20.30 15.58
N LYS A 37 -6.37 20.18 16.07
CA LYS A 37 -7.62 20.54 15.37
C LYS A 37 -8.23 21.83 15.96
N GLY A 38 -7.37 22.83 16.23
CA GLY A 38 -7.75 24.07 16.92
C GLY A 38 -8.68 25.01 16.13
N ASP A 39 -8.59 25.05 14.80
CA ASP A 39 -9.27 26.08 13.97
C ASP A 39 -9.98 25.52 12.71
N ALA A 40 -10.70 24.40 12.83
CA ALA A 40 -11.31 23.73 11.66
C ALA A 40 -12.69 24.31 11.27
N HIS A 41 -12.74 25.12 10.20
CA HIS A 41 -13.98 25.61 9.56
C HIS A 41 -14.58 24.65 8.52
N THR A 42 -14.01 23.46 8.31
CA THR A 42 -14.42 22.52 7.23
C THR A 42 -14.56 21.07 7.72
N LEU A 43 -15.73 20.46 7.50
CA LEU A 43 -16.13 19.12 7.97
C LEU A 43 -15.16 17.97 7.59
N VAL A 44 -14.34 18.14 6.55
CA VAL A 44 -13.40 17.13 6.03
C VAL A 44 -12.10 17.06 6.86
N GLU A 45 -11.68 18.17 7.47
CA GLU A 45 -10.48 18.21 8.33
C GLU A 45 -10.70 17.53 9.69
N ARG A 46 -11.96 17.18 10.02
CA ARG A 46 -12.31 16.56 11.29
C ARG A 46 -12.09 15.05 11.32
N ILE A 47 -11.84 14.40 10.18
CA ILE A 47 -11.70 12.94 10.11
C ILE A 47 -10.23 12.55 10.31
N PRO A 48 -9.85 12.05 11.51
CA PRO A 48 -8.49 11.54 11.72
C PRO A 48 -8.23 10.35 10.78
N GLY A 49 -7.09 10.35 10.08
CA GLY A 49 -6.68 9.27 9.20
C GLY A 49 -7.23 9.34 7.77
N PHE A 50 -7.87 10.44 7.34
CA PHE A 50 -8.35 10.60 5.95
C PHE A 50 -7.22 10.43 4.93
N TRP A 51 -6.08 11.09 5.16
CA TRP A 51 -4.92 11.02 4.26
C TRP A 51 -4.31 9.62 4.17
N ALA A 52 -4.23 8.91 5.30
CA ALA A 52 -3.75 7.53 5.33
C ALA A 52 -4.71 6.59 4.56
N GLY A 53 -6.02 6.74 4.78
CA GLY A 53 -7.04 5.97 4.06
C GLY A 53 -7.05 6.25 2.55
N PHE A 54 -6.96 7.54 2.17
CA PHE A 54 -6.88 7.96 0.78
C PHE A 54 -5.62 7.40 0.09
N GLY A 55 -4.45 7.52 0.72
CA GLY A 55 -3.20 6.99 0.18
C GLY A 55 -3.23 5.47 0.03
N PHE A 56 -3.77 4.75 1.01
CA PHE A 56 -3.94 3.30 0.92
C PHE A 56 -4.88 2.92 -0.23
N LEU A 57 -6.03 3.58 -0.35
CA LEU A 57 -7.00 3.32 -1.40
C LEU A 57 -6.43 3.62 -2.79
N ALA A 58 -5.70 4.73 -2.94
CA ALA A 58 -5.01 5.08 -4.18
C ALA A 58 -3.98 4.01 -4.57
N CYS A 59 -3.22 3.49 -3.61
CA CYS A 59 -2.25 2.43 -3.85
C CYS A 59 -2.92 1.13 -4.33
N VAL A 60 -4.02 0.72 -3.68
CA VAL A 60 -4.82 -0.44 -4.10
C VAL A 60 -5.40 -0.25 -5.50
N LEU A 61 -5.94 0.94 -5.79
CA LEU A 61 -6.46 1.27 -7.11
C LEU A 61 -5.38 1.18 -8.20
N ILE A 62 -4.20 1.73 -7.95
CA ILE A 62 -3.07 1.66 -8.89
C ILE A 62 -2.67 0.20 -9.15
N ILE A 63 -2.64 -0.66 -8.14
CA ILE A 63 -2.32 -2.10 -8.31
C ILE A 63 -3.37 -2.78 -9.19
N ILE A 64 -4.66 -2.55 -8.92
CA ILE A 64 -5.76 -3.15 -9.70
C ILE A 64 -5.69 -2.68 -11.15
N VAL A 65 -5.57 -1.37 -11.36
CA VAL A 65 -5.49 -0.77 -12.70
C VAL A 65 -4.26 -1.29 -13.45
N SER A 66 -3.10 -1.35 -12.80
CA SER A 66 -1.87 -1.87 -13.41
C SER A 66 -1.99 -3.35 -13.79
N LYS A 67 -2.64 -4.16 -12.94
CA LYS A 67 -2.88 -5.59 -13.23
C LYS A 67 -3.85 -5.76 -14.40
N TRP A 68 -4.92 -4.98 -14.44
CA TRP A 68 -5.88 -5.00 -15.54
C TRP A 68 -5.24 -4.57 -16.85
N PHE A 69 -4.46 -3.48 -16.82
CA PHE A 69 -3.73 -2.98 -17.97
C PHE A 69 -2.69 -3.98 -18.50
N GLY A 70 -1.97 -4.67 -17.62
CA GLY A 70 -1.05 -5.73 -18.04
C GLY A 70 -1.77 -6.90 -18.72
N HIS A 71 -2.97 -7.27 -18.26
CA HIS A 71 -3.80 -8.33 -18.87
C HIS A 71 -4.37 -7.96 -20.25
N LEU A 72 -4.38 -6.67 -20.61
CA LEU A 72 -4.81 -6.21 -21.94
C LEU A 72 -3.77 -6.49 -23.05
N GLY A 73 -2.68 -7.19 -22.75
CA GLY A 73 -1.75 -7.72 -23.75
C GLY A 73 -0.33 -7.16 -23.68
N ILE A 74 0.01 -6.40 -22.62
CA ILE A 74 1.41 -5.94 -22.39
C ILE A 74 2.22 -6.98 -21.61
N MET A 75 1.56 -7.88 -20.86
CA MET A 75 2.25 -9.00 -20.22
C MET A 75 2.77 -9.97 -21.28
N THR A 76 4.09 -9.96 -21.44
CA THR A 76 4.82 -11.00 -22.17
C THR A 76 4.90 -12.25 -21.30
N ARG A 77 4.88 -13.43 -21.91
CA ARG A 77 4.93 -14.70 -21.19
C ARG A 77 6.22 -14.81 -20.36
N GLU A 78 6.15 -15.45 -19.20
CA GLU A 78 7.32 -15.58 -18.30
C GLU A 78 8.49 -16.34 -18.94
N ASP A 79 8.21 -17.18 -19.94
CA ASP A 79 9.18 -18.00 -20.68
C ASP A 79 9.75 -17.31 -21.94
N TYR A 80 9.44 -16.03 -22.17
CA TYR A 80 9.83 -15.35 -23.42
C TYR A 80 11.33 -15.19 -23.64
N TYR A 81 12.13 -15.27 -22.57
CA TYR A 81 13.60 -15.18 -22.62
C TYR A 81 14.30 -16.50 -22.26
N ASP A 82 13.54 -17.60 -22.17
CA ASP A 82 14.11 -18.93 -21.87
C ASP A 82 14.69 -19.63 -23.13
N ASP A 83 14.94 -18.88 -24.21
CA ASP A 83 15.70 -19.28 -25.42
C ASP A 83 16.99 -18.44 -25.57
#